data_AF-A0A5P2C4A2-F1
#
_entry.id   AF-A0A5P2C4A2-F1
#
_cell.length_a   1.000
_cell.length_b   1.000
_cell.length_c   1.000
_cell.angle_alpha   90.00
_cell.angle_beta   90.00
_cell.angle_gamma   90.00
#
_symmetry.space_group_name_H-M   'P 1'
#
loop_
_entity.id
_entity.type
_entity.pdbx_description
1 polymer ?
#
loop_
_entity_poly.entity_id
_entity_poly.type
_entity_poly.pdbx_seq_one_letter_code
_entity_poly.pdbx_strand_id
1 'polypeptide(L)'
;MHRPFAHDESDHDEFGRHEPAPPVRPHPAPAAGGWTEPPEPSRVDPRVLGALLARHGWQRRGGAPGRYARWTPPGPGGAGTSLLVPESRAFPDCEDLVAEALVALSRSASPAAREVLVGLAVPSDEIHWSRDVRTGPADTSTWPEEEQLRSAARLMLLAGALAARGRAGYYGARHRGPAAASLENVLVGPATGGQRLTAFVPVLTGRPLAVRLHQALCAAREAVDYQRATGGMDAFDGAVEAGVSHELTEAIVAMVRGTEGARVAVEWAPGAGVPEGCAARAEPVEFSPGDLPALREAGARYLRDEPSVPVRVTGAVVRMRRAAPHEDGTVRIRVIAGADVPHVRMTLDEESYRIAGHAHLVGLPIRVQGRLESRGGFRRLTGASGVVPVQVDEAERDRLMKSLQENLDFFEEACSTD
;
A
#
# COMPACT_ATOMS: atom_id res chain seq x y z
N MET A 1 -69.82 -25.08 -37.86
CA MET A 1 -70.40 -26.20 -37.08
C MET A 1 -69.66 -26.29 -35.76
N HIS A 2 -70.40 -26.16 -34.66
CA HIS A 2 -70.15 -26.56 -33.26
C HIS A 2 -68.74 -26.63 -32.63
N ARG A 3 -68.59 -25.81 -31.56
CA ARG A 3 -67.82 -25.98 -30.29
C ARG A 3 -67.93 -27.42 -29.70
N PRO A 4 -67.02 -27.90 -28.80
CA PRO A 4 -66.82 -27.26 -27.48
C PRO A 4 -65.46 -27.43 -26.75
N PHE A 5 -65.38 -26.67 -25.64
CA PHE A 5 -64.48 -26.76 -24.49
C PHE A 5 -64.76 -28.01 -23.63
N ALA A 6 -63.74 -28.53 -22.93
CA ALA A 6 -63.85 -29.07 -21.56
C ALA A 6 -62.49 -29.13 -20.85
N HIS A 7 -62.53 -28.83 -19.54
CA HIS A 7 -61.47 -28.76 -18.52
C HIS A 7 -61.14 -30.11 -17.86
N ASP A 8 -59.92 -30.24 -17.30
CA ASP A 8 -59.58 -30.66 -15.92
C ASP A 8 -58.02 -30.62 -15.80
N GLU A 9 -57.37 -29.84 -14.91
CA GLU A 9 -57.05 -30.12 -13.49
C GLU A 9 -56.46 -31.55 -13.31
N SER A 10 -55.28 -31.85 -12.73
CA SER A 10 -54.46 -31.23 -11.68
C SER A 10 -53.13 -32.04 -11.52
N ASP A 11 -52.26 -31.60 -10.61
CA ASP A 11 -51.01 -32.18 -10.05
C ASP A 11 -49.70 -31.91 -10.84
N HIS A 12 -48.86 -30.97 -10.42
CA HIS A 12 -47.98 -30.89 -9.23
C HIS A 12 -46.57 -31.47 -9.46
N ASP A 13 -45.61 -30.56 -9.26
CA ASP A 13 -44.22 -30.76 -8.86
C ASP A 13 -43.31 -31.69 -9.67
N GLU A 14 -42.38 -31.09 -10.41
CA GLU A 14 -40.98 -31.26 -10.02
C GLU A 14 -40.12 -30.08 -10.51
N PHE A 15 -39.76 -29.24 -9.53
CA PHE A 15 -38.65 -28.30 -9.61
C PHE A 15 -37.39 -29.03 -10.09
N GLY A 16 -37.00 -28.77 -11.34
CA GLY A 16 -35.62 -28.96 -11.79
C GLY A 16 -34.72 -28.11 -10.92
N ARG A 17 -34.15 -28.73 -9.88
CA ARG A 17 -33.16 -28.13 -8.97
C ARG A 17 -32.04 -27.53 -9.82
N HIS A 18 -31.97 -26.21 -9.85
CA HIS A 18 -30.73 -25.54 -10.25
C HIS A 18 -29.67 -25.95 -9.24
N GLU A 19 -28.80 -26.85 -9.66
CA GLU A 19 -27.63 -27.27 -8.92
C GLU A 19 -26.81 -26.01 -8.60
N PRO A 20 -26.57 -25.70 -7.31
CA PRO A 20 -25.79 -24.53 -6.96
C PRO A 20 -24.38 -24.72 -7.51
N ALA A 21 -23.88 -23.69 -8.22
CA ALA A 21 -22.50 -23.67 -8.67
C ALA A 21 -21.58 -24.06 -7.51
N PRO A 22 -20.61 -24.98 -7.73
CA PRO A 22 -19.76 -25.46 -6.66
C PRO A 22 -19.09 -24.26 -6.00
N PRO A 23 -19.04 -24.20 -4.66
CA PRO A 23 -18.36 -23.11 -3.98
C PRO A 23 -16.94 -23.06 -4.52
N VAL A 24 -16.58 -21.91 -5.09
CA VAL A 24 -15.21 -21.60 -5.49
C VAL A 24 -14.37 -21.89 -4.25
N ARG A 25 -13.63 -23.01 -4.28
CA ARG A 25 -12.73 -23.35 -3.19
C ARG A 25 -11.80 -22.16 -3.05
N PRO A 26 -11.66 -21.56 -1.86
CA PRO A 26 -10.58 -20.62 -1.65
C PRO A 26 -9.31 -21.35 -2.07
N HIS A 27 -8.54 -20.74 -2.99
CA HIS A 27 -7.17 -21.21 -3.24
C HIS A 27 -6.53 -21.44 -1.87
N PRO A 28 -5.82 -22.56 -1.67
CA PRO A 28 -5.11 -22.75 -0.41
C PRO A 28 -4.17 -21.56 -0.29
N ALA A 29 -4.53 -20.61 0.58
CA ALA A 29 -3.55 -19.70 1.12
C ALA A 29 -2.44 -20.59 1.65
N PRO A 30 -1.16 -20.35 1.32
CA PRO A 30 -0.08 -21.07 1.95
C PRO A 30 -0.34 -21.02 3.45
N ALA A 31 -0.49 -22.20 4.06
CA ALA A 31 -0.87 -22.31 5.44
C ALA A 31 0.01 -21.36 6.25
N ALA A 32 -0.59 -20.58 7.14
CA ALA A 32 0.12 -19.70 8.08
C ALA A 32 0.91 -20.50 9.15
N GLY A 33 1.43 -21.67 8.80
CA GLY A 33 2.37 -22.49 9.56
C GLY A 33 3.58 -22.74 8.67
N GLY A 34 4.73 -22.16 9.04
CA GLY A 34 5.99 -22.36 8.32
C GLY A 34 7.05 -21.27 8.53
N TRP A 35 6.68 -20.09 9.06
CA TRP A 35 7.62 -18.98 9.28
C TRP A 35 8.70 -19.25 10.34
N THR A 36 8.60 -20.35 11.06
CA THR A 36 9.52 -20.75 12.14
C THR A 36 10.60 -21.72 11.67
N GLU A 37 10.44 -22.36 10.52
CA GLU A 37 11.43 -23.31 10.00
C GLU A 37 12.41 -22.62 9.06
N PRO A 38 13.73 -22.84 9.24
CA PRO A 38 14.72 -22.34 8.31
C PRO A 38 14.47 -22.92 6.90
N PRO A 39 14.81 -22.18 5.83
CA PRO A 39 14.60 -22.64 4.47
C PRO A 39 15.34 -23.97 4.20
N GLU A 40 14.78 -24.80 3.32
CA GLU A 40 15.43 -26.06 2.91
C GLU A 40 16.84 -25.78 2.35
N PRO A 41 17.91 -26.43 2.85
CA PRO A 41 19.28 -26.17 2.44
C PRO A 41 19.51 -26.28 0.92
N SER A 42 18.89 -27.28 0.28
CA SER A 42 18.96 -27.51 -1.17
C SER A 42 18.39 -26.37 -2.04
N ARG A 43 17.49 -25.55 -1.47
CA ARG A 43 16.90 -24.39 -2.15
C ARG A 43 17.72 -23.13 -2.01
N VAL A 44 18.61 -23.05 -1.02
CA VAL A 44 19.43 -21.86 -0.75
C VAL A 44 20.61 -21.80 -1.72
N ASP A 45 20.72 -20.69 -2.46
CA ASP A 45 21.96 -20.39 -3.19
C ASP A 45 23.01 -19.84 -2.22
N PRO A 46 24.19 -20.48 -2.08
CA PRO A 46 25.24 -20.00 -1.19
C PRO A 46 25.75 -18.59 -1.53
N ARG A 47 25.62 -18.15 -2.79
CA ARG A 47 25.94 -16.76 -3.19
C ARG A 47 24.94 -15.76 -2.62
N VAL A 48 23.65 -16.12 -2.60
CA VAL A 48 22.60 -15.30 -1.99
C VAL A 48 22.79 -15.25 -0.47
N LEU A 49 23.10 -16.39 0.17
CA LEU A 49 23.46 -16.42 1.60
C LEU A 49 24.66 -15.52 1.90
N GLY A 50 25.73 -15.61 1.12
CA GLY A 50 26.91 -14.75 1.29
C GLY A 50 26.60 -13.26 1.11
N ALA A 51 25.76 -12.90 0.14
CA ALA A 51 25.34 -11.52 -0.09
C ALA A 51 24.50 -10.96 1.07
N LEU A 52 23.55 -11.76 1.60
CA LEU A 52 22.73 -11.36 2.75
C LEU A 52 23.57 -11.25 4.03
N LEU A 53 24.52 -12.15 4.25
CA LEU A 53 25.45 -12.05 5.38
C LEU A 53 26.23 -10.73 5.32
N ALA A 54 26.80 -10.37 4.17
CA ALA A 54 27.52 -9.12 3.99
C ALA A 54 26.63 -7.89 4.24
N ARG A 55 25.40 -7.89 3.72
CA ARG A 55 24.41 -6.83 3.91
C ARG A 55 24.12 -6.57 5.39
N HIS A 56 23.90 -7.65 6.15
CA HIS A 56 23.54 -7.60 7.57
C HIS A 56 24.77 -7.52 8.49
N GLY A 57 25.92 -7.05 7.96
CA GLY A 57 27.10 -6.70 8.75
C GLY A 57 27.97 -7.88 9.19
N TRP A 58 27.70 -9.09 8.72
CA TRP A 58 28.61 -10.22 8.97
C TRP A 58 29.93 -9.98 8.27
N GLN A 59 31.02 -10.36 8.94
CA GLN A 59 32.36 -10.09 8.47
C GLN A 59 32.98 -11.34 7.88
N ARG A 60 33.49 -11.23 6.65
CA ARG A 60 34.29 -12.29 6.02
C ARG A 60 35.69 -12.29 6.62
N ARG A 61 36.05 -13.32 7.38
CA ARG A 61 37.32 -13.44 8.14
C ARG A 61 38.36 -14.36 7.49
N GLY A 62 38.10 -14.81 6.26
CA GLY A 62 38.98 -15.69 5.50
C GLY A 62 38.20 -16.77 4.77
N GLY A 63 38.91 -17.80 4.32
CA GLY A 63 38.32 -18.91 3.56
C GLY A 63 39.34 -19.52 2.60
N ALA A 64 38.92 -20.56 1.89
CA ALA A 64 39.65 -21.12 0.77
C ALA A 64 38.99 -20.60 -0.52
N PRO A 65 39.65 -19.72 -1.30
CA PRO A 65 39.10 -19.21 -2.56
C PRO A 65 38.66 -20.34 -3.49
N GLY A 66 37.49 -20.18 -4.13
CA GLY A 66 36.86 -21.20 -4.97
C GLY A 66 36.18 -22.33 -4.19
N ARG A 67 36.27 -22.34 -2.85
CA ARG A 67 35.70 -23.40 -1.99
C ARG A 67 34.66 -22.84 -1.03
N TYR A 68 35.10 -22.13 0.01
CA TYR A 68 34.23 -21.59 1.05
C TYR A 68 34.80 -20.31 1.67
N ALA A 69 33.90 -19.48 2.18
CA ALA A 69 34.19 -18.29 2.97
C ALA A 69 33.79 -18.51 4.44
N ARG A 70 34.62 -18.00 5.35
CA ARG A 70 34.34 -17.97 6.79
C ARG A 70 33.73 -16.63 7.18
N TRP A 71 32.57 -16.68 7.82
CA TRP A 71 31.83 -15.51 8.30
C TRP A 71 31.74 -15.49 9.82
N THR A 72 31.78 -14.31 10.41
CA THR A 72 31.58 -14.07 11.86
C THR A 72 30.53 -13.00 12.07
N PRO A 73 29.69 -13.10 13.11
CA PRO A 73 28.59 -12.17 13.35
C PRO A 73 29.09 -10.75 13.68
N PRO A 74 28.26 -9.72 13.43
CA PRO A 74 28.58 -8.35 13.81
C PRO A 74 28.63 -8.16 15.34
N GLY A 75 29.50 -7.25 15.80
CA GLY A 75 29.59 -6.81 17.20
C GLY A 75 30.74 -7.42 18.03
N PRO A 76 31.00 -6.88 19.23
CA PRO A 76 32.16 -7.24 20.07
C PRO A 76 32.12 -8.66 20.66
N GLY A 77 30.97 -9.35 20.60
CA GLY A 77 30.77 -10.73 21.06
C GLY A 77 30.96 -11.81 19.97
N GLY A 78 31.44 -11.45 18.78
CA GLY A 78 31.47 -12.35 17.62
C GLY A 78 32.46 -13.53 17.66
N ALA A 79 33.02 -13.85 18.82
CA ALA A 79 34.03 -14.88 18.99
C ALA A 79 33.48 -16.32 18.99
N GLY A 80 32.18 -16.52 19.24
CA GLY A 80 31.61 -17.85 19.46
C GLY A 80 31.00 -18.55 18.24
N THR A 81 30.52 -17.79 17.24
CA THR A 81 29.81 -18.36 16.08
C THR A 81 30.58 -18.06 14.81
N SER A 82 30.97 -19.09 14.07
CA SER A 82 31.58 -18.96 12.76
C SER A 82 30.83 -19.81 11.76
N LEU A 83 30.46 -19.20 10.63
CA LEU A 83 29.77 -19.89 9.54
C LEU A 83 30.76 -20.19 8.43
N LEU A 84 30.66 -21.38 7.85
CA LEU A 84 31.33 -21.74 6.62
C LEU A 84 30.29 -21.74 5.51
N VAL A 85 30.47 -20.84 4.53
CA VAL A 85 29.54 -20.70 3.41
C VAL A 85 30.29 -21.04 2.12
N PRO A 86 29.85 -22.05 1.35
CA PRO A 86 30.44 -22.37 0.05
C PRO A 86 30.45 -21.17 -0.91
N GLU A 87 31.38 -21.10 -1.85
CA GLU A 87 31.36 -20.02 -2.86
C GLU A 87 30.42 -20.33 -4.05
N SER A 88 30.04 -21.60 -4.23
CA SER A 88 29.14 -22.04 -5.29
C SER A 88 28.46 -23.37 -4.97
N ARG A 89 27.35 -23.65 -5.64
CA ARG A 89 26.66 -24.96 -5.57
C ARG A 89 27.48 -26.13 -6.13
N ALA A 90 28.55 -25.85 -6.88
CA ALA A 90 29.43 -26.88 -7.44
C ALA A 90 30.45 -27.42 -6.41
N PHE A 91 30.56 -26.81 -5.23
CA PHE A 91 31.45 -27.28 -4.18
C PHE A 91 30.93 -28.60 -3.58
N PRO A 92 31.78 -29.62 -3.36
CA PRO A 92 31.41 -30.82 -2.62
C PRO A 92 30.85 -30.45 -1.23
N ASP A 93 29.86 -31.19 -0.73
CA ASP A 93 29.25 -30.96 0.58
C ASP A 93 28.59 -29.57 0.73
N CYS A 94 28.24 -28.92 -0.38
CA CYS A 94 27.59 -27.60 -0.36
C CYS A 94 26.28 -27.62 0.45
N GLU A 95 25.46 -28.66 0.30
CA GLU A 95 24.19 -28.78 1.01
C GLU A 95 24.39 -28.91 2.52
N ASP A 96 25.36 -29.73 2.94
CA ASP A 96 25.71 -29.92 4.36
C ASP A 96 26.22 -28.63 5.00
N LEU A 97 27.14 -27.92 4.33
CA LEU A 97 27.67 -26.65 4.84
C LEU A 97 26.59 -25.57 4.92
N VAL A 98 25.67 -25.52 3.95
CA VAL A 98 24.52 -24.60 4.01
C VAL A 98 23.59 -24.99 5.15
N ALA A 99 23.30 -26.29 5.35
CA ALA A 99 22.48 -26.77 6.45
C ALA A 99 23.08 -26.39 7.82
N GLU A 100 24.37 -26.61 8.02
CA GLU A 100 25.09 -26.20 9.22
C GLU A 100 25.03 -24.69 9.44
N ALA A 101 25.21 -23.90 8.37
CA ALA A 101 25.12 -22.43 8.45
C ALA A 101 23.72 -21.96 8.86
N LEU A 102 22.65 -22.57 8.32
CA LEU A 102 21.26 -22.26 8.68
C LEU A 102 20.94 -22.62 10.13
N VAL A 103 21.43 -23.76 10.62
CA VAL A 103 21.29 -24.16 12.03
C VAL A 103 22.05 -23.20 12.97
N ALA A 104 23.25 -22.78 12.59
CA ALA A 104 24.02 -21.82 13.35
C ALA A 104 23.36 -20.41 13.36
N LEU A 105 22.77 -19.98 12.25
CA LEU A 105 22.00 -18.74 12.16
C LEU A 105 20.75 -18.78 13.04
N SER A 106 19.98 -19.88 13.02
CA SER A 106 18.75 -20.01 13.81
C SER A 106 19.00 -20.03 15.33
N ARG A 107 20.17 -20.50 15.75
CA ARG A 107 20.63 -20.48 17.15
C ARG A 107 21.32 -19.18 17.57
N SER A 108 21.62 -18.29 16.62
CA SER A 108 22.30 -17.04 16.92
C SER A 108 21.38 -16.07 17.64
N ALA A 109 21.90 -15.42 18.69
CA ALA A 109 21.20 -14.33 19.38
C ALA A 109 21.25 -13.00 18.61
N SER A 110 22.00 -12.91 17.51
CA SER A 110 22.16 -11.68 16.74
C SER A 110 20.87 -11.34 15.96
N PRO A 111 20.36 -10.10 16.03
CA PRO A 111 19.27 -9.65 15.17
C PRO A 111 19.56 -9.82 13.68
N ALA A 112 20.81 -9.57 13.27
CA ALA A 112 21.28 -9.74 11.90
C ALA A 112 21.13 -11.18 11.39
N ALA A 113 21.22 -12.19 12.27
CA ALA A 113 20.99 -13.58 11.87
C ALA A 113 19.54 -13.82 11.46
N ARG A 114 18.59 -13.20 12.17
CA ARG A 114 17.16 -13.30 11.88
C ARG A 114 16.81 -12.62 10.56
N GLU A 115 17.38 -11.44 10.29
CA GLU A 115 17.17 -10.71 9.04
C GLU A 115 17.70 -11.50 7.83
N VAL A 116 18.86 -12.17 7.96
CA VAL A 116 19.38 -13.10 6.94
C VAL A 116 18.41 -14.25 6.69
N LEU A 117 17.88 -14.89 7.74
CA LEU A 117 16.93 -15.99 7.59
C LEU A 117 15.62 -15.55 6.93
N VAL A 118 15.11 -14.35 7.26
CA VAL A 118 13.93 -13.77 6.59
C VAL A 118 14.20 -13.55 5.11
N GLY A 119 15.33 -12.94 4.75
CA GLY A 119 15.70 -12.70 3.35
C GLY A 119 15.93 -13.97 2.53
N LEU A 120 16.32 -15.07 3.17
CA LEU A 120 16.42 -16.39 2.53
C LEU A 120 15.09 -17.10 2.38
N ALA A 121 14.20 -17.00 3.38
CA ALA A 121 12.89 -17.63 3.36
C ALA A 121 11.95 -16.96 2.34
N VAL A 122 12.01 -15.62 2.24
CA VAL A 122 11.22 -14.84 1.30
C VAL A 122 12.15 -13.89 0.53
N PRO A 123 12.51 -14.21 -0.72
CA PRO A 123 13.31 -13.32 -1.57
C PRO A 123 12.66 -11.94 -1.65
N SER A 124 13.33 -10.95 -1.06
CA SER A 124 12.75 -9.62 -0.82
C SER A 124 13.73 -8.50 -1.13
N ASP A 125 13.20 -7.41 -1.67
CA ASP A 125 13.88 -6.12 -1.65
C ASP A 125 13.72 -5.52 -0.25
N GLU A 126 14.80 -4.97 0.31
CA GLU A 126 14.82 -4.43 1.67
C GLU A 126 14.73 -2.90 1.63
N ILE A 127 13.87 -2.34 2.47
CA ILE A 127 13.79 -0.89 2.68
C ILE A 127 14.17 -0.61 4.13
N HIS A 128 15.22 0.17 4.32
CA HIS A 128 15.73 0.54 5.63
C HIS A 128 15.44 2.00 5.90
N TRP A 129 14.80 2.29 7.03
CA TRP A 129 14.65 3.64 7.55
C TRP A 129 15.56 3.81 8.75
N SER A 130 16.26 4.94 8.81
CA SER A 130 16.94 5.35 10.05
C SER A 130 16.65 6.79 10.42
N ARG A 131 16.48 7.07 11.71
CA ARG A 131 16.25 8.40 12.27
C ARG A 131 17.40 8.77 13.21
N ASP A 132 17.96 9.95 13.02
CA ASP A 132 18.97 10.53 13.90
C ASP A 132 18.23 11.20 15.07
N VAL A 133 17.88 10.39 16.08
CA VAL A 133 17.24 10.82 17.34
C VAL A 133 18.16 10.52 18.52
N ARG A 134 18.08 11.33 19.57
CA ARG A 134 18.84 11.09 20.80
C ARG A 134 18.34 9.80 21.47
N THR A 135 19.19 8.79 21.55
CA THR A 135 18.85 7.54 22.23
C THR A 135 18.86 7.70 23.75
N GLY A 136 17.92 7.04 24.41
CA GLY A 136 17.95 6.86 25.86
C GLY A 136 19.06 5.88 26.30
N PRO A 137 19.21 5.63 27.61
CA PRO A 137 20.17 4.66 28.13
C PRO A 137 20.01 3.28 27.45
N ALA A 138 21.12 2.66 27.07
CA ALA A 138 21.13 1.35 26.39
C ALA A 138 20.33 1.30 25.07
N ASP A 139 20.40 2.38 24.28
CA ASP A 139 19.73 2.50 22.97
C ASP A 139 18.20 2.32 23.01
N THR A 140 17.57 2.67 24.13
CA THR A 140 16.11 2.62 24.26
C THR A 140 15.45 3.85 23.65
N SER A 141 14.33 3.63 22.96
CA SER A 141 13.41 4.63 22.42
C SER A 141 12.21 4.84 23.33
N THR A 142 11.58 6.00 23.22
CA THR A 142 10.25 6.21 23.81
C THR A 142 9.15 5.61 22.93
N TRP A 143 8.02 5.23 23.52
CA TRP A 143 6.89 4.67 22.78
C TRP A 143 6.40 5.56 21.62
N PRO A 144 6.28 6.89 21.76
CA PRO A 144 5.89 7.75 20.64
C PRO A 144 6.91 7.74 19.49
N GLU A 145 8.20 7.59 19.76
CA GLU A 145 9.24 7.55 18.72
C GLU A 145 9.17 6.27 17.89
N GLU A 146 8.95 5.13 18.56
CA GLU A 146 8.70 3.82 17.93
C GLU A 146 7.47 3.87 17.01
N GLU A 147 6.34 4.35 17.55
CA GLU A 147 5.09 4.43 16.80
C GLU A 147 5.23 5.40 15.61
N GLN A 148 5.90 6.53 15.81
CA GLN A 148 6.17 7.50 14.74
C GLN A 148 7.01 6.88 13.61
N LEU A 149 8.08 6.14 13.94
CA LEU A 149 8.92 5.47 12.93
C LEU A 149 8.10 4.45 12.12
N ARG A 150 7.34 3.58 12.81
CA ARG A 150 6.52 2.55 12.16
C ARG A 150 5.41 3.15 11.31
N SER A 151 4.70 4.15 11.84
CA SER A 151 3.65 4.85 11.13
C SER A 151 4.18 5.59 9.90
N ALA A 152 5.30 6.31 10.01
CA ALA A 152 5.92 7.01 8.87
C ALA A 152 6.43 6.05 7.80
N ALA A 153 7.07 4.94 8.19
CA ALA A 153 7.52 3.91 7.25
C ALA A 153 6.35 3.26 6.51
N ARG A 154 5.25 2.94 7.21
CA ARG A 154 4.03 2.42 6.59
C ARG A 154 3.41 3.41 5.61
N LEU A 155 3.40 4.71 5.93
CA LEU A 155 2.93 5.74 5.00
C LEU A 155 3.81 5.85 3.75
N MET A 156 5.13 5.74 3.88
CA MET A 156 6.04 5.71 2.72
C MET A 156 5.79 4.49 1.83
N LEU A 157 5.64 3.30 2.41
CA LEU A 157 5.29 2.08 1.67
C LEU A 157 3.96 2.25 0.93
N LEU A 158 2.94 2.83 1.59
CA LEU A 158 1.65 3.09 0.96
C LEU A 158 1.79 4.08 -0.21
N ALA A 159 2.58 5.15 -0.05
CA ALA A 159 2.84 6.10 -1.12
C ALA A 159 3.57 5.44 -2.31
N GLY A 160 4.52 4.54 -2.06
CA GLY A 160 5.18 3.72 -3.08
C GLY A 160 4.20 2.79 -3.81
N ALA A 161 3.27 2.15 -3.09
CA ALA A 161 2.21 1.33 -3.71
C ALA A 161 1.27 2.16 -4.59
N LEU A 162 0.92 3.37 -4.17
CA LEU A 162 0.09 4.27 -4.96
C LEU A 162 0.80 4.70 -6.24
N ALA A 163 2.08 5.10 -6.14
CA ALA A 163 2.92 5.46 -7.27
C ALA A 163 3.16 4.31 -8.27
N ALA A 164 3.13 3.06 -7.80
CA ALA A 164 3.19 1.89 -8.66
C ALA A 164 1.91 1.65 -9.49
N ARG A 165 0.79 2.26 -9.10
CA ARG A 165 -0.53 2.07 -9.75
C ARG A 165 -0.89 3.17 -10.73
N GLY A 166 -0.26 4.34 -10.63
CA GLY A 166 -0.47 5.45 -11.54
C GLY A 166 0.41 6.63 -11.14
N ARG A 167 0.49 7.63 -12.03
CA ARG A 167 1.22 8.88 -11.75
C ARG A 167 0.21 9.94 -11.34
N ALA A 168 0.38 10.48 -10.14
CA ALA A 168 -0.39 11.63 -9.69
C ALA A 168 0.36 12.35 -8.56
N GLY A 169 0.32 13.68 -8.58
CA GLY A 169 0.81 14.49 -7.47
C GLY A 169 -0.01 14.28 -6.19
N TYR A 170 -1.24 13.77 -6.28
CA TYR A 170 -2.08 13.44 -5.13
C TYR A 170 -2.97 12.26 -5.48
N TYR A 171 -3.16 11.30 -4.57
CA TYR A 171 -4.03 10.13 -4.79
C TYR A 171 -5.34 10.20 -4.01
N GLY A 172 -5.29 10.70 -2.78
CA GLY A 172 -6.43 10.76 -1.87
C GLY A 172 -6.97 9.36 -1.56
N ALA A 173 -8.17 9.07 -2.05
CA ALA A 173 -8.80 7.76 -1.89
C ALA A 173 -8.60 6.84 -3.11
N ARG A 174 -8.09 7.37 -4.24
CA ARG A 174 -7.77 6.57 -5.44
C ARG A 174 -6.77 5.48 -5.12
N HIS A 175 -7.06 4.26 -5.57
CA HIS A 175 -6.18 3.09 -5.44
C HIS A 175 -5.81 2.71 -3.99
N ARG A 176 -6.40 3.34 -2.96
CA ARG A 176 -6.00 3.17 -1.56
C ARG A 176 -6.21 1.74 -1.06
N GLY A 177 -7.33 1.11 -1.40
CA GLY A 177 -7.64 -0.28 -1.05
C GLY A 177 -6.61 -1.25 -1.65
N PRO A 178 -6.45 -1.28 -2.99
CA PRO A 178 -5.44 -2.11 -3.64
C PRO A 178 -4.00 -1.81 -3.19
N ALA A 179 -3.66 -0.55 -2.88
CA ALA A 179 -2.35 -0.17 -2.36
C ALA A 179 -2.11 -0.71 -0.93
N ALA A 180 -3.12 -0.64 -0.06
CA ALA A 180 -3.05 -1.23 1.27
C ALA A 180 -2.93 -2.76 1.19
N ALA A 181 -3.69 -3.42 0.30
CA ALA A 181 -3.62 -4.86 0.10
C ALA A 181 -2.23 -5.33 -0.36
N SER A 182 -1.52 -4.53 -1.17
CA SER A 182 -0.14 -4.89 -1.56
C SER A 182 0.87 -4.88 -0.40
N LEU A 183 0.52 -4.30 0.74
CA LEU A 183 1.36 -4.32 1.95
C LEU A 183 1.12 -5.55 2.82
N GLU A 184 0.09 -6.36 2.57
CA GLU A 184 -0.28 -7.51 3.43
C GLU A 184 0.83 -8.55 3.52
N ASN A 185 1.65 -8.69 2.48
CA ASN A 185 2.77 -9.64 2.43
C ASN A 185 4.13 -9.00 2.78
N VAL A 186 4.17 -7.70 3.10
CA VAL A 186 5.43 -7.04 3.50
C VAL A 186 5.75 -7.43 4.93
N LEU A 187 6.94 -8.00 5.14
CA LEU A 187 7.41 -8.37 6.47
C LEU A 187 8.18 -7.20 7.07
N VAL A 188 8.06 -7.01 8.37
CA VAL A 188 8.74 -5.91 9.08
C VAL A 188 9.63 -6.50 10.16
N GLY A 189 10.92 -6.19 10.09
CA GLY A 189 11.90 -6.59 11.09
C GLY A 189 11.66 -5.91 12.46
N PRO A 190 12.32 -6.38 13.52
CA PRO A 190 12.27 -5.72 14.81
C PRO A 190 12.83 -4.30 14.70
N ALA A 191 12.08 -3.31 15.19
CA ALA A 191 12.60 -1.96 15.36
C ALA A 191 13.56 -2.00 16.56
N THR A 192 14.84 -1.75 16.32
CA THR A 192 15.82 -1.70 17.40
C THR A 192 15.96 -0.23 17.82
N GLY A 193 15.48 0.10 19.01
CA GLY A 193 15.72 1.41 19.63
C GLY A 193 15.07 2.61 18.94
N GLY A 194 13.98 2.43 18.21
CA GLY A 194 13.17 3.50 17.57
C GLY A 194 13.91 4.32 16.50
N GLN A 195 15.15 3.93 16.22
CA GLN A 195 16.04 4.59 15.29
C GLN A 195 16.09 3.88 13.96
N ARG A 196 15.85 2.57 13.89
CA ARG A 196 15.98 1.78 12.67
C ARG A 196 14.82 0.82 12.48
N LEU A 197 14.36 0.71 11.24
CA LEU A 197 13.34 -0.24 10.82
C LEU A 197 13.72 -0.81 9.45
N THR A 198 13.52 -2.11 9.28
CA THR A 198 13.69 -2.80 7.99
C THR A 198 12.34 -3.39 7.57
N ALA A 199 11.92 -3.15 6.33
CA ALA A 199 10.84 -3.88 5.69
C ALA A 199 11.39 -4.77 4.58
N PHE A 200 10.89 -6.00 4.50
CA PHE A 200 11.18 -6.97 3.46
C PHE A 200 9.99 -7.01 2.52
N VAL A 201 10.18 -6.46 1.32
CA VAL A 201 9.17 -6.39 0.27
C VAL A 201 9.38 -7.58 -0.68
N PRO A 202 8.48 -8.59 -0.68
CA PRO A 202 8.67 -9.78 -1.50
C PRO A 202 8.78 -9.42 -2.98
N VAL A 203 9.81 -9.96 -3.66
CA VAL A 203 10.10 -9.63 -5.06
C VAL A 203 8.91 -9.92 -5.97
N LEU A 204 8.22 -11.04 -5.75
CA LEU A 204 7.12 -11.50 -6.61
C LEU A 204 5.89 -10.58 -6.58
N THR A 205 5.59 -9.95 -5.43
CA THR A 205 4.33 -9.21 -5.23
C THR A 205 4.53 -7.72 -5.02
N GLY A 206 5.72 -7.29 -4.57
CA GLY A 206 5.96 -5.94 -4.08
C GLY A 206 7.09 -5.18 -4.78
N ARG A 207 7.87 -5.81 -5.67
CA ARG A 207 9.01 -5.14 -6.32
C ARG A 207 8.65 -3.84 -7.07
N PRO A 208 7.51 -3.73 -7.79
CA PRO A 208 7.11 -2.46 -8.39
C PRO A 208 6.95 -1.32 -7.36
N LEU A 209 6.47 -1.60 -6.15
CA LEU A 209 6.40 -0.63 -5.07
C LEU A 209 7.78 -0.19 -4.63
N ALA A 210 8.73 -1.12 -4.46
CA ALA A 210 10.08 -0.79 -3.97
C ALA A 210 10.83 0.08 -4.99
N VAL A 211 10.73 -0.27 -6.27
CA VAL A 211 11.29 0.51 -7.39
C VAL A 211 10.71 1.92 -7.42
N ARG A 212 9.38 2.04 -7.35
CA ARG A 212 8.70 3.35 -7.42
C ARG A 212 8.98 4.22 -6.21
N LEU A 213 9.01 3.63 -5.02
CA LEU A 213 9.39 4.35 -3.82
C LEU A 213 10.83 4.87 -3.91
N HIS A 214 11.77 4.04 -4.36
CA HIS A 214 13.16 4.47 -4.55
C HIS A 214 13.28 5.65 -5.53
N GLN A 215 12.67 5.53 -6.71
CA GLN A 215 12.66 6.59 -7.72
C GLN A 215 12.05 7.89 -7.19
N ALA A 216 10.92 7.79 -6.49
CA ALA A 216 10.25 8.95 -5.93
C ALA A 216 11.06 9.60 -4.79
N LEU A 217 11.76 8.84 -3.96
CA LEU A 217 12.65 9.37 -2.93
C LEU A 217 13.83 10.13 -3.54
N CYS A 218 14.48 9.57 -4.55
CA CYS A 218 15.56 10.26 -5.27
C CYS A 218 15.07 11.55 -5.92
N ALA A 219 13.94 11.51 -6.64
CA ALA A 219 13.38 12.69 -7.28
C ALA A 219 12.92 13.76 -6.27
N ALA A 220 12.39 13.35 -5.11
CA ALA A 220 12.05 14.28 -4.03
C ALA A 220 13.31 14.95 -3.46
N ARG A 221 14.40 14.20 -3.27
CA ARG A 221 15.69 14.76 -2.81
C ARG A 221 16.24 15.79 -3.79
N GLU A 222 16.30 15.43 -5.07
CA GLU A 222 16.73 16.33 -6.14
C GLU A 222 15.87 17.60 -6.20
N ALA A 223 14.55 17.47 -6.07
CA ALA A 223 13.63 18.60 -6.08
C ALA A 223 13.82 19.52 -4.87
N VAL A 224 14.10 18.97 -3.69
CA VAL A 224 14.42 19.80 -2.51
C VAL A 224 15.76 20.52 -2.67
N ASP A 225 16.78 19.85 -3.21
CA ASP A 225 18.09 20.46 -3.45
C ASP A 225 17.99 21.58 -4.49
N TYR A 226 17.19 21.38 -5.55
CA TYR A 226 16.85 22.42 -6.52
C TYR A 226 16.15 23.61 -5.86
N GLN A 227 15.14 23.36 -5.02
CA GLN A 227 14.42 24.41 -4.29
C GLN A 227 15.35 25.21 -3.37
N ARG A 228 16.29 24.54 -2.70
CA ARG A 228 17.29 25.21 -1.86
C ARG A 228 18.25 26.09 -2.67
N ALA A 229 18.67 25.61 -3.84
CA ALA A 229 19.61 26.32 -4.70
C ALA A 229 18.96 27.52 -5.43
N THR A 230 17.68 27.42 -5.79
CA THR A 230 17.04 28.38 -6.72
C THR A 230 15.83 29.11 -6.12
N GLY A 231 15.23 28.59 -5.06
CA GLY A 231 13.92 29.00 -4.55
C GLY A 231 12.73 28.51 -5.38
N GLY A 232 12.96 27.87 -6.54
CA GLY A 232 11.92 27.40 -7.45
C GLY A 232 11.30 26.06 -7.06
N MET A 233 10.04 25.86 -7.43
CA MET A 233 9.29 24.62 -7.17
C MET A 233 9.15 23.73 -8.40
N ASP A 234 9.62 24.17 -9.57
CA ASP A 234 9.38 23.49 -10.85
C ASP A 234 9.93 22.06 -10.89
N ALA A 235 11.01 21.78 -10.14
CA ALA A 235 11.56 20.43 -10.01
C ALA A 235 10.56 19.46 -9.35
N PHE A 236 9.71 19.92 -8.44
CA PHE A 236 8.65 19.10 -7.85
C PHE A 236 7.55 18.75 -8.84
N ASP A 237 7.29 19.58 -9.86
CA ASP A 237 6.29 19.29 -10.89
C ASP A 237 6.78 18.12 -11.76
N GLY A 238 8.07 18.11 -12.14
CA GLY A 238 8.69 16.99 -12.85
C GLY A 238 8.80 15.73 -11.98
N ALA A 239 9.00 15.87 -10.67
CA ALA A 239 9.16 14.75 -9.74
C ALA A 239 7.90 13.85 -9.64
N VAL A 240 6.72 14.36 -10.01
CA VAL A 240 5.48 13.58 -10.08
C VAL A 240 5.61 12.40 -11.04
N GLU A 241 6.36 12.55 -12.14
CA GLU A 241 6.59 11.47 -13.11
C GLU A 241 7.40 10.31 -12.53
N ALA A 242 8.26 10.60 -11.54
CA ALA A 242 9.01 9.61 -10.77
C ALA A 242 8.21 9.01 -9.60
N GLY A 243 7.01 9.54 -9.32
CA GLY A 243 6.11 9.04 -8.28
C GLY A 243 6.02 9.92 -7.02
N VAL A 244 6.61 11.12 -7.02
CA VAL A 244 6.44 12.07 -5.91
C VAL A 244 4.98 12.52 -5.84
N SER A 245 4.46 12.52 -4.63
CA SER A 245 3.06 12.85 -4.35
C SER A 245 2.91 13.50 -2.97
N HIS A 246 1.75 14.09 -2.74
CA HIS A 246 1.33 14.62 -1.45
C HIS A 246 1.50 13.57 -0.35
N GLU A 247 1.06 12.33 -0.59
CA GLU A 247 1.19 11.22 0.35
C GLU A 247 2.65 10.91 0.69
N LEU A 248 3.55 10.94 -0.30
CA LEU A 248 4.97 10.74 -0.06
C LEU A 248 5.59 11.92 0.71
N THR A 249 5.27 13.16 0.33
CA THR A 249 5.79 14.34 1.03
C THR A 249 5.37 14.36 2.50
N GLU A 250 4.12 14.00 2.81
CA GLU A 250 3.64 13.88 4.18
C GLU A 250 4.34 12.74 4.94
N ALA A 251 4.60 11.61 4.27
CA ALA A 251 5.33 10.50 4.88
C ALA A 251 6.79 10.87 5.20
N ILE A 252 7.47 11.62 4.32
CA ILE A 252 8.82 12.15 4.57
C ILE A 252 8.80 13.16 5.72
N VAL A 253 7.85 14.09 5.72
CA VAL A 253 7.68 15.06 6.81
C VAL A 253 7.45 14.35 8.14
N ALA A 254 6.64 13.29 8.16
CA ALA A 254 6.40 12.47 9.35
C ALA A 254 7.67 11.73 9.82
N MET A 255 8.50 11.24 8.89
CA MET A 255 9.75 10.55 9.22
C MET A 255 10.79 11.49 9.85
N VAL A 256 10.92 12.71 9.31
CA VAL A 256 11.95 13.69 9.72
C VAL A 256 11.54 14.49 10.97
N ARG A 257 10.24 14.64 11.24
CA ARG A 257 9.73 15.42 12.38
C ARG A 257 10.35 14.93 13.69
N GLY A 258 10.92 15.86 14.46
CA GLY A 258 11.51 15.57 15.78
C GLY A 258 12.86 14.85 15.73
N THR A 259 13.55 14.87 14.58
CA THR A 259 14.87 14.25 14.38
C THR A 259 15.90 15.30 13.92
N GLU A 260 17.19 14.98 13.98
CA GLU A 260 18.25 15.79 13.34
C GLU A 260 18.40 15.43 11.84
N GLY A 261 17.95 14.25 11.44
CA GLY A 261 17.94 13.75 10.07
C GLY A 261 17.28 12.39 9.98
N ALA A 262 16.90 12.00 8.78
CA ALA A 262 16.42 10.66 8.47
C ALA A 262 17.03 10.17 7.15
N ARG A 263 17.32 8.87 7.09
CA ARG A 263 17.82 8.17 5.91
C ARG A 263 16.83 7.10 5.48
N VAL A 264 16.67 6.94 4.18
CA VAL A 264 15.94 5.82 3.59
C VAL A 264 16.84 5.13 2.57
N ALA A 265 17.13 3.86 2.77
CA ALA A 265 17.93 3.05 1.84
C ALA A 265 17.08 1.93 1.25
N VAL A 266 17.32 1.60 -0.01
CA VAL A 266 16.68 0.47 -0.69
C VAL A 266 17.77 -0.48 -1.19
N GLU A 267 17.65 -1.75 -0.82
CA GLU A 267 18.63 -2.81 -1.05
C GLU A 267 17.96 -3.96 -1.83
N TRP A 268 18.36 -4.17 -3.08
CA TRP A 268 17.69 -5.11 -3.98
C TRP A 268 17.98 -6.57 -3.63
N ALA A 269 17.00 -7.45 -3.76
CA ALA A 269 17.15 -8.88 -3.48
C ALA A 269 18.30 -9.50 -4.31
N PRO A 270 19.36 -10.07 -3.68
CA PRO A 270 20.54 -10.55 -4.41
C PRO A 270 20.23 -11.60 -5.47
N GLY A 271 19.26 -12.48 -5.21
CA GLY A 271 18.84 -13.54 -6.14
C GLY A 271 17.98 -13.07 -7.31
N ALA A 272 17.38 -11.88 -7.24
CA ALA A 272 16.54 -11.32 -8.31
C ALA A 272 17.26 -10.27 -9.17
N GLY A 273 18.51 -9.93 -8.81
CA GLY A 273 19.29 -8.90 -9.49
C GLY A 273 18.79 -7.48 -9.21
N VAL A 274 19.28 -6.52 -9.97
CA VAL A 274 18.95 -5.09 -9.85
C VAL A 274 17.82 -4.76 -10.84
N PRO A 275 16.76 -4.03 -10.42
CA PRO A 275 15.73 -3.58 -11.35
C PRO A 275 16.28 -2.66 -12.44
N GLU A 276 15.62 -2.63 -13.59
CA GLU A 276 15.98 -1.71 -14.68
C GLU A 276 15.90 -0.25 -14.24
N GLY A 277 16.90 0.56 -14.60
CA GLY A 277 16.98 1.96 -14.22
C GLY A 277 17.38 2.23 -12.77
N CYS A 278 17.73 1.19 -11.99
CA CYS A 278 18.23 1.33 -10.63
C CYS A 278 19.73 1.04 -10.54
N ALA A 279 20.44 1.73 -9.64
CA ALA A 279 21.82 1.40 -9.32
C ALA A 279 21.89 0.12 -8.47
N ALA A 280 22.95 -0.67 -8.65
CA ALA A 280 23.18 -1.89 -7.88
C ALA A 280 23.33 -1.64 -6.38
N ARG A 281 23.88 -0.47 -6.03
CA ARG A 281 23.93 0.06 -4.67
C ARG A 281 23.52 1.52 -4.74
N ALA A 282 22.37 1.85 -4.16
CA ALA A 282 21.93 3.22 -4.03
C ALA A 282 22.49 3.80 -2.73
N GLU A 283 22.98 5.04 -2.78
CA GLU A 283 23.25 5.75 -1.53
C GLU A 283 21.92 6.00 -0.79
N PRO A 284 21.90 5.91 0.55
CA PRO A 284 20.72 6.26 1.32
C PRO A 284 20.26 7.69 1.02
N VAL A 285 18.96 7.86 0.76
CA VAL A 285 18.38 9.18 0.55
C VAL A 285 18.20 9.86 1.89
N GLU A 286 18.83 11.03 2.05
CA GLU A 286 18.85 11.81 3.29
C GLU A 286 17.86 12.97 3.27
N PHE A 287 17.14 13.15 4.37
CA PHE A 287 16.30 14.32 4.62
C PHE A 287 16.58 14.90 6.00
N SER A 288 16.63 16.22 6.11
CA SER A 288 16.86 16.97 7.35
C SER A 288 15.70 17.91 7.67
N PRO A 289 15.59 18.41 8.91
CA PRO A 289 14.55 19.36 9.29
C PRO A 289 14.46 20.61 8.40
N GLY A 290 15.58 21.01 7.78
CA GLY A 290 15.62 22.13 6.82
C GLY A 290 14.89 21.85 5.50
N ASP A 291 14.58 20.59 5.17
CA ASP A 291 13.80 20.21 3.98
C ASP A 291 12.28 20.37 4.18
N LEU A 292 11.83 20.38 5.44
CA LEU A 292 10.41 20.32 5.77
C LEU A 292 9.57 21.45 5.16
N PRO A 293 10.02 22.72 5.11
CA PRO A 293 9.24 23.78 4.47
C PRO A 293 8.97 23.52 2.99
N ALA A 294 9.98 23.09 2.23
CA ALA A 294 9.85 22.79 0.80
C ALA A 294 8.91 21.59 0.56
N LEU A 295 9.06 20.52 1.35
CA LEU A 295 8.19 19.35 1.26
C LEU A 295 6.72 19.65 1.59
N ARG A 296 6.47 20.50 2.59
CA ARG A 296 5.09 20.92 2.93
C ARG A 296 4.48 21.79 1.84
N GLU A 297 5.26 22.71 1.25
CA GLU A 297 4.76 23.53 0.16
C GLU A 297 4.47 22.69 -1.10
N ALA A 298 5.36 21.74 -1.43
CA ALA A 298 5.12 20.78 -2.51
C ALA A 298 3.84 19.97 -2.26
N GLY A 299 3.68 19.43 -1.05
CA GLY A 299 2.48 18.70 -0.66
C GLY A 299 1.21 19.54 -0.78
N ALA A 300 1.24 20.81 -0.38
CA ALA A 300 0.12 21.73 -0.52
C ALA A 300 -0.16 22.07 -2.00
N ARG A 301 0.89 22.25 -2.81
CA ARG A 301 0.78 22.49 -4.25
C ARG A 301 0.13 21.31 -4.97
N TYR A 302 0.56 20.09 -4.71
CA TYR A 302 -0.05 18.90 -5.31
C TYR A 302 -1.54 18.73 -4.98
N LEU A 303 -1.97 19.15 -3.79
CA LEU A 303 -3.39 19.19 -3.44
C LEU A 303 -4.15 20.27 -4.21
N ARG A 304 -3.56 21.46 -4.37
CA ARG A 304 -4.19 22.58 -5.10
C ARG A 304 -4.29 22.31 -6.59
N ASP A 305 -3.26 21.69 -7.15
CA ASP A 305 -3.12 21.43 -8.58
C ASP A 305 -3.69 20.04 -8.97
N GLU A 306 -4.48 19.40 -8.09
CA GLU A 306 -5.11 18.12 -8.38
C GLU A 306 -5.94 18.22 -9.68
N PRO A 307 -5.61 17.43 -10.72
CA PRO A 307 -6.29 17.55 -12.01
C PRO A 307 -7.73 17.09 -11.91
N SER A 308 -8.64 17.84 -12.54
CA SER A 308 -10.04 17.43 -12.67
C SER A 308 -10.13 16.23 -13.64
N VAL A 309 -10.61 15.07 -13.18
CA VAL A 309 -10.64 13.85 -14.00
C VAL A 309 -12.06 13.58 -14.51
N PRO A 310 -12.28 13.30 -15.81
CA PRO A 310 -13.59 12.86 -16.28
C PRO A 310 -13.93 11.49 -15.67
N VAL A 311 -15.08 11.39 -15.02
CA VAL A 311 -15.55 10.15 -14.37
C VAL A 311 -17.00 9.87 -14.72
N ARG A 312 -17.37 8.60 -14.58
CA ARG A 312 -18.76 8.12 -14.65
C ARG A 312 -19.09 7.45 -13.32
N VAL A 313 -19.73 8.21 -12.44
CA VAL A 313 -20.00 7.79 -11.06
C VAL A 313 -21.37 7.13 -11.00
N THR A 314 -21.45 5.96 -10.39
CA THR A 314 -22.72 5.32 -9.99
C THR A 314 -22.84 5.45 -8.48
N GLY A 315 -23.94 5.96 -7.98
CA GLY A 315 -24.12 6.20 -6.55
C GLY A 315 -25.56 6.34 -6.10
N ALA A 316 -25.81 6.04 -4.84
CA ALA A 316 -27.10 6.24 -4.20
C ALA A 316 -27.24 7.71 -3.75
N VAL A 317 -28.39 8.31 -4.03
CA VAL A 317 -28.69 9.67 -3.55
C VAL A 317 -28.91 9.62 -2.04
N VAL A 318 -28.15 10.42 -1.29
CA VAL A 318 -28.23 10.49 0.18
C VAL A 318 -28.74 11.84 0.68
N ARG A 319 -28.64 12.90 -0.13
CA ARG A 319 -29.19 14.21 0.23
C ARG A 319 -29.47 15.02 -1.03
N MET A 320 -30.60 15.71 -1.03
CA MET A 320 -30.98 16.65 -2.07
C MET A 320 -31.39 17.98 -1.43
N ARG A 321 -31.03 19.10 -2.08
CA ARG A 321 -31.45 20.43 -1.67
C ARG A 321 -31.61 21.33 -2.90
N ARG A 322 -32.78 21.96 -3.03
CA ARG A 322 -33.06 23.04 -3.98
C ARG A 322 -33.72 24.19 -3.24
N ALA A 323 -33.47 25.43 -3.66
CA ALA A 323 -34.07 26.61 -3.02
C ALA A 323 -35.44 26.95 -3.62
N ALA A 324 -35.60 26.86 -4.94
CA ALA A 324 -36.88 26.98 -5.64
C ALA A 324 -37.14 25.80 -6.61
N PRO A 325 -38.39 25.59 -7.09
CA PRO A 325 -38.73 24.45 -7.94
C PRO A 325 -38.01 24.36 -9.30
N HIS A 326 -37.66 25.50 -9.89
CA HIS A 326 -37.03 25.63 -11.22
C HIS A 326 -35.56 26.06 -11.17
N GLU A 327 -34.95 26.05 -9.99
CA GLU A 327 -33.53 26.33 -9.83
C GLU A 327 -32.72 25.04 -9.81
N ASP A 328 -31.46 25.17 -10.20
CA ASP A 328 -30.48 24.11 -10.07
C ASP A 328 -30.44 23.57 -8.63
N GLY A 329 -30.43 22.25 -8.54
CA GLY A 329 -30.45 21.55 -7.27
C GLY A 329 -29.09 20.96 -6.92
N THR A 330 -28.73 21.02 -5.65
CA THR A 330 -27.55 20.33 -5.12
C THR A 330 -27.91 18.92 -4.70
N VAL A 331 -27.13 17.95 -5.17
CA VAL A 331 -27.29 16.53 -4.84
C VAL A 331 -25.98 16.01 -4.24
N ARG A 332 -26.10 15.26 -3.15
CA ARG A 332 -25.01 14.47 -2.58
C ARG A 332 -25.33 12.99 -2.82
N ILE A 333 -24.39 12.29 -3.42
CA ILE A 333 -24.45 10.85 -3.61
C ILE A 333 -23.40 10.15 -2.75
N ARG A 334 -23.71 8.95 -2.28
CA ARG A 334 -22.73 7.96 -1.83
C ARG A 334 -22.29 7.17 -3.05
N VAL A 335 -21.00 7.18 -3.35
CA VAL A 335 -20.48 6.48 -4.52
C VAL A 335 -20.47 4.98 -4.26
N ILE A 336 -20.93 4.24 -5.26
CA ILE A 336 -20.92 2.78 -5.28
C ILE A 336 -19.84 2.31 -6.25
N ALA A 337 -19.74 2.94 -7.43
CA ALA A 337 -18.78 2.59 -8.45
C ALA A 337 -18.37 3.79 -9.30
N GLY A 338 -17.22 3.67 -9.97
CA GLY A 338 -16.75 4.63 -10.97
C GLY A 338 -15.95 5.83 -10.43
N ALA A 339 -15.82 5.95 -9.11
CA ALA A 339 -14.83 6.81 -8.46
C ALA A 339 -14.48 6.26 -7.07
N ASP A 340 -13.20 6.24 -6.72
CA ASP A 340 -12.71 5.82 -5.40
C ASP A 340 -12.88 6.96 -4.38
N VAL A 341 -14.10 7.45 -4.16
CA VAL A 341 -14.40 8.48 -3.16
C VAL A 341 -15.73 8.17 -2.48
N PRO A 342 -15.88 8.35 -1.16
CA PRO A 342 -17.07 7.88 -0.47
C PRO A 342 -18.33 8.69 -0.83
N HIS A 343 -18.16 10.00 -1.03
CA HIS A 343 -19.27 10.91 -1.31
C HIS A 343 -18.87 11.92 -2.38
N VAL A 344 -19.84 12.27 -3.24
CA VAL A 344 -19.68 13.31 -4.26
C VAL A 344 -20.85 14.28 -4.17
N ARG A 345 -20.55 15.57 -4.26
CA ARG A 345 -21.53 16.64 -4.41
C ARG A 345 -21.57 17.10 -5.86
N MET A 346 -22.76 17.36 -6.38
CA MET A 346 -22.94 17.90 -7.71
C MET A 346 -24.10 18.90 -7.73
N THR A 347 -24.05 19.80 -8.71
CA THR A 347 -25.18 20.67 -9.06
C THR A 347 -25.81 20.06 -10.30
N LEU A 348 -27.13 19.86 -10.27
CA LEU A 348 -27.92 19.31 -11.37
C LEU A 348 -28.91 20.37 -11.83
N ASP A 349 -29.16 20.40 -13.14
CA ASP A 349 -30.27 21.15 -13.72
C ASP A 349 -31.63 20.58 -13.28
N GLU A 350 -32.71 21.28 -13.65
CA GLU A 350 -34.08 20.92 -13.25
C GLU A 350 -34.47 19.49 -13.66
N GLU A 351 -34.13 19.06 -14.87
CA GLU A 351 -34.49 17.74 -15.39
C GLU A 351 -33.72 16.64 -14.66
N SER A 352 -32.40 16.77 -14.59
CA SER A 352 -31.51 15.81 -13.93
C SER A 352 -31.82 15.71 -12.43
N TYR A 353 -32.17 16.81 -11.79
CA TYR A 353 -32.57 16.82 -10.38
C TYR A 353 -33.87 16.05 -10.15
N ARG A 354 -34.88 16.20 -11.03
CA ARG A 354 -36.12 15.42 -10.94
C ARG A 354 -35.86 13.92 -11.11
N ILE A 355 -35.00 13.53 -12.06
CA ILE A 355 -34.60 12.13 -12.26
C ILE A 355 -33.94 11.57 -11.00
N ALA A 356 -33.00 12.30 -10.41
CA ALA A 356 -32.35 11.90 -9.16
C ALA A 356 -33.32 11.76 -7.99
N GLY A 357 -34.32 12.65 -7.90
CA GLY A 357 -35.37 12.60 -6.88
C GLY A 357 -36.25 11.37 -7.04
N HIS A 358 -36.67 11.05 -8.27
CA HIS A 358 -37.46 9.86 -8.52
C HIS A 358 -36.66 8.59 -8.20
N ALA A 359 -35.40 8.50 -8.66
CA ALA A 359 -34.52 7.38 -8.36
C ALA A 359 -34.32 7.17 -6.85
N HIS A 360 -34.17 8.25 -6.08
CA HIS A 360 -34.09 8.19 -4.62
C HIS A 360 -35.35 7.61 -3.98
N LEU A 361 -36.54 8.04 -4.42
CA LEU A 361 -37.82 7.55 -3.89
C LEU A 361 -38.04 6.07 -4.16
N VAL A 362 -37.57 5.56 -5.30
CA VAL A 362 -37.69 4.14 -5.67
C VAL A 362 -36.48 3.29 -5.24
N GLY A 363 -35.53 3.85 -4.49
CA GLY A 363 -34.37 3.14 -3.98
C GLY A 363 -33.32 2.74 -5.03
N LEU A 364 -33.32 3.38 -6.20
CA LEU A 364 -32.38 3.09 -7.28
C LEU A 364 -31.17 4.05 -7.24
N PRO A 365 -29.94 3.57 -7.44
CA PRO A 365 -28.81 4.45 -7.65
C PRO A 365 -28.90 5.16 -9.01
N ILE A 366 -28.23 6.29 -9.10
CA ILE A 366 -28.06 7.04 -10.34
C ILE A 366 -26.65 6.88 -10.88
N ARG A 367 -26.51 6.95 -12.20
CA ARG A 367 -25.24 7.10 -12.89
C ARG A 367 -25.16 8.48 -13.50
N VAL A 368 -24.04 9.16 -13.27
CA VAL A 368 -23.77 10.53 -13.71
C VAL A 368 -22.37 10.62 -14.29
N GLN A 369 -22.21 11.42 -15.34
CA GLN A 369 -20.92 11.74 -15.93
C GLN A 369 -20.53 13.18 -15.61
N GLY A 370 -19.25 13.45 -15.46
CA GLY A 370 -18.74 14.80 -15.23
C GLY A 370 -17.26 14.79 -14.91
N ARG A 371 -16.73 15.92 -14.43
CA ARG A 371 -15.33 16.03 -13.99
C ARG A 371 -15.27 16.04 -12.47
N LEU A 372 -14.51 15.11 -11.90
CA LEU A 372 -14.30 15.03 -10.46
C LEU A 372 -13.19 16.00 -10.05
N GLU A 373 -13.52 16.90 -9.13
CA GLU A 373 -12.63 17.92 -8.56
C GLU A 373 -12.56 17.75 -7.04
N SER A 374 -11.43 18.12 -6.45
CA SER A 374 -11.28 18.30 -5.00
C SER A 374 -11.25 19.78 -4.69
N ARG A 375 -12.20 20.26 -3.88
CA ARG A 375 -12.23 21.66 -3.44
C ARG A 375 -12.71 21.74 -2.00
N GLY A 376 -11.85 22.28 -1.12
CA GLY A 376 -12.21 22.55 0.29
C GLY A 376 -12.58 21.30 1.09
N GLY A 377 -11.91 20.17 0.85
CA GLY A 377 -12.16 18.90 1.56
C GLY A 377 -13.37 18.11 1.08
N PHE A 378 -14.11 18.61 0.08
CA PHE A 378 -15.21 17.89 -0.55
C PHE A 378 -14.88 17.52 -1.98
N ARG A 379 -15.38 16.35 -2.42
CA ARG A 379 -15.33 15.91 -3.81
C ARG A 379 -16.55 16.46 -4.53
N ARG A 380 -16.31 17.22 -5.60
CA ARG A 380 -17.35 17.84 -6.42
C ARG A 380 -17.31 17.27 -7.83
N LEU A 381 -18.47 16.97 -8.40
CA LEU A 381 -18.60 16.68 -9.82
C LEU A 381 -19.06 17.96 -10.53
N THR A 382 -18.23 18.49 -11.42
CA THR A 382 -18.54 19.63 -12.29
C THR A 382 -18.94 19.13 -13.68
N GLY A 383 -19.77 19.90 -14.39
CA GLY A 383 -20.32 19.48 -15.68
C GLY A 383 -21.13 18.18 -15.60
N ALA A 384 -21.86 17.98 -14.49
CA ALA A 384 -22.66 16.79 -14.27
C ALA A 384 -23.74 16.66 -15.36
N SER A 385 -23.75 15.53 -16.06
CA SER A 385 -24.65 15.27 -17.19
C SER A 385 -24.94 13.77 -17.33
N GLY A 386 -25.96 13.44 -18.13
CA GLY A 386 -26.33 12.05 -18.42
C GLY A 386 -26.82 11.30 -17.18
N VAL A 387 -27.61 11.96 -16.34
CA VAL A 387 -28.16 11.38 -15.11
C VAL A 387 -29.20 10.33 -15.46
N VAL A 388 -28.92 9.07 -15.14
CA VAL A 388 -29.81 7.95 -15.42
C VAL A 388 -29.95 7.02 -14.21
N PRO A 389 -31.16 6.57 -13.84
CA PRO A 389 -31.33 5.51 -12.85
C PRO A 389 -30.72 4.20 -13.35
N VAL A 390 -30.13 3.42 -12.45
CA VAL A 390 -29.49 2.13 -12.76
C VAL A 390 -30.12 1.03 -11.92
N GLN A 391 -30.53 -0.05 -12.59
CA GLN A 391 -30.91 -1.29 -11.91
C GLN A 391 -29.64 -2.00 -11.42
N VAL A 392 -29.62 -2.34 -10.14
CA VAL A 392 -28.58 -3.18 -9.53
C VAL A 392 -29.22 -4.51 -9.17
N ASP A 393 -28.45 -5.59 -9.19
CA ASP A 393 -28.97 -6.90 -8.78
C ASP A 393 -29.45 -6.90 -7.31
N GLU A 394 -30.33 -7.85 -6.97
CA GLU A 394 -31.00 -7.96 -5.67
C GLU A 394 -29.99 -8.05 -4.51
N ALA A 395 -28.85 -8.71 -4.72
CA ALA A 395 -27.82 -8.92 -3.70
C ALA A 395 -27.05 -7.62 -3.39
N GLU A 396 -26.73 -6.82 -4.41
CA GLU A 396 -26.14 -5.50 -4.24
C GLU A 396 -27.16 -4.54 -3.61
N ARG A 397 -28.44 -4.62 -4.01
CA ARG A 397 -29.55 -3.83 -3.44
C ARG A 397 -29.76 -4.11 -1.94
N ASP A 398 -29.70 -5.37 -1.52
CA ASP A 398 -29.89 -5.75 -0.12
C ASP A 398 -28.68 -5.36 0.76
N ARG A 399 -27.45 -5.46 0.23
CA ARG A 399 -26.26 -4.87 0.87
C ARG A 399 -26.38 -3.35 1.01
N LEU A 400 -26.92 -2.68 -0.02
CA LEU A 400 -27.15 -1.23 -0.01
C LEU A 400 -28.18 -0.83 1.04
N MET A 401 -29.28 -1.56 1.17
CA MET A 401 -30.32 -1.33 2.19
C MET A 401 -29.80 -1.58 3.62
N LYS A 402 -29.04 -2.67 3.83
CA LYS A 402 -28.47 -3.02 5.13
C LYS A 402 -27.47 -1.96 5.63
N SER A 403 -26.59 -1.47 4.74
CA SER A 403 -25.63 -0.41 5.07
C SER A 403 -26.26 0.98 5.28
N LEU A 404 -27.46 1.21 4.72
CA LEU A 404 -28.25 2.43 4.96
C LEU A 404 -28.94 2.37 6.34
N GLN A 405 -29.46 1.21 6.74
CA GLN A 405 -30.09 0.99 8.04
C GLN A 405 -29.08 1.08 9.20
N GLU A 406 -27.89 0.47 9.07
CA GLU A 406 -26.84 0.54 10.11
C GLU A 406 -26.41 1.98 10.47
N ASN A 407 -26.66 2.97 9.60
CA ASN A 407 -26.41 4.39 9.90
C ASN A 407 -27.65 5.19 10.33
N LEU A 408 -28.86 4.68 10.10
CA LEU A 408 -30.08 5.23 10.69
C LEU A 408 -30.17 4.87 12.17
N ASP A 409 -29.76 3.64 12.54
CA ASP A 409 -29.72 3.17 13.93
C ASP A 409 -28.71 3.99 14.77
N PHE A 410 -27.60 4.44 14.16
CA PHE A 410 -26.63 5.35 14.79
C PHE A 410 -27.20 6.77 15.03
N PHE A 411 -28.30 7.13 14.36
CA PHE A 411 -28.98 8.41 14.51
C PHE A 411 -30.13 8.34 15.54
N GLU A 412 -30.83 7.21 15.67
CA GLU A 412 -31.82 7.02 16.74
C GLU A 412 -31.18 7.06 18.13
N GLU A 413 -29.96 6.51 18.28
CA GLU A 413 -29.21 6.52 19.55
C GLU A 413 -28.69 7.92 19.93
N ALA A 414 -28.57 8.85 18.97
CA ALA A 414 -28.17 10.25 19.20
C ALA A 414 -29.37 11.20 19.43
N CYS A 415 -30.60 10.74 19.18
CA CYS A 415 -31.83 11.50 19.40
C CYS A 415 -32.66 10.95 20.58
N SER A 416 -32.22 9.89 21.26
CA SER A 416 -32.88 9.33 22.45
C SER A 416 -32.24 9.74 23.78
N THR A 417 -31.20 10.57 23.76
CA THR A 417 -30.68 11.24 24.98
C THR A 417 -31.19 12.67 25.02
N ASP A 418 -32.43 12.83 25.49
CA ASP A 418 -32.88 14.03 26.19
C ASP A 418 -32.71 13.82 27.70
#